data_AF-C9VY94-F1
#
_entry.id   AF-C9VY94-F1
#
_cell.length_a   1.000
_cell.length_b   1.000
_cell.length_c   1.000
_cell.angle_alpha   90.00
_cell.angle_beta   90.00
_cell.angle_gamma   90.00
#
_symmetry.space_group_name_H-M   'P 1'
#
loop_
_entity.id
_entity.type
_entity.pdbx_description
1 polymer ?
#
loop_
_entity_poly.entity_id
_entity_poly.type
_entity_poly.pdbx_seq_one_letter_code
_entity_poly.pdbx_strand_id
1 'polypeptide(L)'
;ALTSVSSDLSCVVIGLALLMKSGAAPSHQWLPAMIDGLSWSAVSLLLIIQKINPFILIFFLLKSDLIHKIMFIYVVVSAWVGAVGGLTQSSLRKIIAYSSIAHLSWVLATMMASSWAWLMYFIAYAFVLATLVVLLSYSEMSTLTHVTTMNKSYFSF
;
A
#
# COMPACT_ATOMS: atom_id res chain seq x y z
N ALA A 1 27.96 -22.64 -5.33
CA ALA A 1 26.72 -23.44 -5.46
C ALA A 1 25.95 -23.48 -4.15
N LEU A 2 26.43 -24.16 -3.10
CA LEU A 2 25.75 -24.16 -1.79
C LEU A 2 25.70 -22.78 -1.12
N THR A 3 26.80 -22.02 -1.20
CA THR A 3 26.88 -20.65 -0.68
C THR A 3 25.96 -19.69 -1.45
N SER A 4 25.87 -19.81 -2.77
CA SER A 4 24.96 -19.00 -3.60
C SER A 4 23.49 -19.35 -3.35
N VAL A 5 23.16 -20.64 -3.18
CA VAL A 5 21.80 -21.07 -2.82
C VAL A 5 21.42 -20.58 -1.41
N SER A 6 22.35 -20.59 -0.45
CA SER A 6 22.10 -20.07 0.90
C SER A 6 21.90 -18.55 0.91
N SER A 7 22.60 -17.80 0.05
CA SER A 7 22.40 -16.35 -0.08
C SER A 7 21.09 -16.00 -0.79
N ASP A 8 20.65 -16.81 -1.74
CA ASP A 8 19.37 -16.60 -2.41
C ASP A 8 18.20 -16.86 -1.45
N LEU A 9 18.30 -17.92 -0.62
CA LEU A 9 17.30 -18.22 0.38
C LEU A 9 17.18 -17.11 1.43
N SER A 10 18.29 -16.55 1.90
CA SER A 10 18.25 -15.44 2.86
C SER A 10 17.62 -14.18 2.24
N CYS A 11 17.92 -13.88 0.97
CA CYS A 11 17.27 -12.78 0.25
C CYS A 11 15.76 -12.98 0.12
N VAL A 12 15.31 -14.22 -0.14
CA VAL A 12 13.87 -14.55 -0.21
C VAL A 12 13.18 -14.35 1.13
N VAL A 13 13.76 -14.85 2.23
CA VAL A 13 13.18 -14.70 3.57
C VAL A 13 13.07 -13.22 3.96
N ILE A 14 14.14 -12.45 3.75
CA ILE A 14 14.14 -11.01 4.04
C ILE A 14 13.12 -10.30 3.13
N GLY A 15 13.08 -10.64 1.84
CA GLY A 15 12.14 -10.05 0.88
C GLY A 15 10.67 -10.30 1.25
N LEU A 16 10.32 -11.53 1.66
CA LEU A 16 8.98 -11.86 2.14
C LEU A 16 8.60 -11.09 3.41
N ALA A 17 9.54 -10.94 4.36
CA ALA A 17 9.31 -10.16 5.57
C ALA A 17 9.07 -8.68 5.26
N LEU A 18 9.81 -8.11 4.31
CA LEU A 18 9.64 -6.72 3.88
C LEU A 18 8.32 -6.52 3.12
N LEU A 19 7.94 -7.47 2.26
CA LEU A 19 6.65 -7.45 1.56
C LEU A 19 5.48 -7.49 2.57
N MET A 20 5.57 -8.35 3.59
CA MET A 20 4.61 -8.36 4.70
C MET A 20 4.56 -7.02 5.42
N LYS A 21 5.72 -6.44 5.78
CA LYS A 21 5.80 -5.14 6.46
C LYS A 21 5.27 -3.98 5.61
N SER A 22 5.37 -4.07 4.29
CA SER A 22 4.80 -3.07 3.37
C SER A 22 3.27 -3.17 3.20
N GLY A 23 2.67 -4.28 3.67
CA GLY A 23 1.23 -4.55 3.53
C GLY A 23 0.84 -5.09 2.15
N ALA A 24 1.78 -5.70 1.43
CA ALA A 24 1.53 -6.27 0.12
C ALA A 24 0.71 -7.57 0.25
N ALA A 25 -0.22 -7.82 -0.68
CA ALA A 25 -0.98 -9.06 -0.67
C ALA A 25 -0.13 -10.23 -1.19
N PRO A 26 -0.23 -11.45 -0.62
CA PRO A 26 -1.32 -11.94 0.25
C PRO A 26 -1.24 -11.52 1.73
N SER A 27 -0.10 -11.05 2.23
CA SER A 27 0.12 -10.68 3.64
C SER A 27 -0.40 -9.28 4.02
N HIS A 28 -1.51 -8.86 3.42
CA HIS A 28 -2.08 -7.51 3.53
C HIS A 28 -3.06 -7.33 4.71
N GLN A 29 -3.63 -8.41 5.25
CA GLN A 29 -4.79 -8.34 6.16
C GLN A 29 -4.57 -7.53 7.43
N TRP A 30 -3.32 -7.44 7.92
CA TRP A 30 -2.98 -6.64 9.09
C TRP A 30 -3.23 -5.15 8.86
N LEU A 31 -3.07 -4.67 7.61
CA LEU A 31 -3.15 -3.25 7.26
C LEU A 31 -4.59 -2.71 7.36
N PRO A 32 -5.61 -3.28 6.69
CA PRO A 32 -7.00 -2.84 6.86
C PRO A 32 -7.55 -3.03 8.28
N ALA A 33 -7.10 -4.07 9.00
CA ALA A 33 -7.54 -4.33 10.37
C ALA A 33 -7.04 -3.27 11.36
N MET A 34 -5.80 -2.81 11.21
CA MET A 34 -5.19 -1.82 12.12
C MET A 34 -5.71 -0.40 11.85
N ILE A 35 -5.92 -0.04 10.58
CA ILE A 35 -6.22 1.34 10.18
C ILE A 35 -7.55 1.87 10.74
N ASP A 36 -8.54 1.02 11.02
CA ASP A 36 -9.85 1.46 11.53
C ASP A 36 -9.77 2.11 12.93
N GLY A 37 -8.75 1.76 13.73
CA GLY A 37 -8.53 2.29 15.08
C GLY A 37 -7.60 3.51 15.15
N LEU A 38 -7.08 3.99 14.01
CA LEU A 38 -6.06 5.05 13.97
C LEU A 38 -6.67 6.43 13.68
N SER A 39 -6.06 7.49 14.22
CA SER A 39 -6.35 8.87 13.81
C SER A 39 -5.88 9.12 12.36
N TRP A 40 -6.44 10.13 11.70
CA TRP A 40 -6.05 10.47 10.32
C TRP A 40 -4.56 10.77 10.16
N SER A 41 -3.96 11.47 11.13
CA SER A 41 -2.51 11.71 11.13
C SER A 41 -1.72 10.39 11.21
N ALA A 42 -2.12 9.46 12.08
CA ALA A 42 -1.48 8.14 12.17
C ALA A 42 -1.67 7.31 10.89
N VAL A 43 -2.83 7.40 10.23
CA VAL A 43 -3.07 6.76 8.93
C VAL A 43 -2.09 7.29 7.87
N SER A 44 -1.87 8.60 7.79
CA SER A 44 -0.90 9.18 6.83
C SER A 44 0.54 8.72 7.11
N LEU A 45 0.96 8.72 8.39
CA LEU A 45 2.29 8.27 8.80
C LEU A 45 2.53 6.80 8.42
N LEU A 46 1.52 5.96 8.64
CA LEU A 46 1.60 4.55 8.36
C LEU A 46 1.63 4.25 6.85
N LEU A 47 0.79 4.93 6.07
CA LEU A 47 0.67 4.65 4.64
C LEU A 47 1.77 5.29 3.79
N ILE A 48 2.43 6.35 4.28
CA ILE A 48 3.52 7.03 3.57
C ILE A 48 4.87 6.69 4.20
N ILE A 49 5.11 7.16 5.43
CA ILE A 49 6.46 7.14 6.01
C ILE A 49 6.92 5.71 6.30
N GLN A 50 6.05 4.85 6.85
CA GLN A 50 6.42 3.46 7.16
C GLN A 50 6.66 2.59 5.91
N LYS A 51 6.23 3.01 4.71
CA LYS A 51 6.47 2.28 3.46
C LYS A 51 7.83 2.59 2.83
N ILE A 52 8.46 3.72 3.15
CA ILE A 52 9.74 4.15 2.55
C ILE A 52 10.85 3.12 2.82
N ASN A 53 11.02 2.73 4.09
CA ASN A 53 12.12 1.83 4.46
C ASN A 53 12.00 0.42 3.83
N PRO A 54 10.82 -0.25 3.88
CA PRO A 54 10.63 -1.51 3.16
C PRO A 54 10.90 -1.39 1.67
N PHE A 55 10.46 -0.31 1.02
CA PHE A 55 10.63 -0.12 -0.42
C PHE A 55 12.09 0.02 -0.85
N ILE A 56 12.87 0.81 -0.11
CA ILE A 56 14.31 0.95 -0.37
C ILE A 56 15.02 -0.41 -0.24
N LEU A 57 14.70 -1.18 0.81
CA LEU A 57 15.32 -2.49 1.03
C LEU A 57 14.88 -3.53 -0.02
N ILE A 58 13.61 -3.56 -0.40
CA ILE A 58 13.10 -4.45 -1.48
C ILE A 58 13.85 -4.15 -2.78
N PHE A 59 14.04 -2.88 -3.12
CA PHE A 59 14.76 -2.48 -4.34
C PHE A 59 16.18 -3.06 -4.41
N PHE A 60 16.92 -3.10 -3.28
CA PHE A 60 18.26 -3.68 -3.25
C PHE A 60 18.27 -5.22 -3.36
N LEU A 61 17.19 -5.88 -2.93
CA LEU A 61 17.08 -7.34 -2.98
C LEU A 61 16.71 -7.88 -4.36
N LEU A 62 16.17 -7.04 -5.27
CA LEU A 62 15.71 -7.42 -6.61
C LEU A 62 16.77 -8.05 -7.53
N LYS A 63 18.03 -8.16 -7.09
CA LYS A 63 19.11 -8.83 -7.82
C LYS A 63 18.95 -10.35 -7.89
N SER A 64 18.15 -10.98 -7.02
CA SER A 64 17.94 -12.43 -7.06
C SER A 64 16.74 -12.80 -7.95
N ASP A 65 16.91 -13.77 -8.84
CA ASP A 65 15.84 -14.22 -9.76
C ASP A 65 14.63 -14.78 -8.99
N LEU A 66 14.88 -15.42 -7.84
CA LEU A 66 13.82 -15.96 -6.99
C LEU A 66 12.95 -14.86 -6.40
N ILE A 67 13.53 -13.76 -5.88
CA ILE A 67 12.71 -12.67 -5.35
C ILE A 67 11.94 -11.99 -6.48
N HIS A 68 12.52 -11.87 -7.67
CA HIS A 68 11.87 -11.26 -8.82
C HIS A 68 10.58 -12.02 -9.22
N LYS A 69 10.60 -13.36 -9.21
CA LYS A 69 9.42 -14.19 -9.45
C LYS A 69 8.36 -14.04 -8.35
N ILE A 70 8.77 -14.02 -7.09
CA ILE A 70 7.86 -13.83 -5.95
C ILE A 70 7.20 -12.45 -6.02
N MET A 71 7.98 -11.42 -6.31
CA MET A 71 7.54 -10.04 -6.51
C MET A 71 6.42 -9.94 -7.55
N PHE A 72 6.54 -10.65 -8.68
CA PHE A 72 5.49 -10.67 -9.70
C PHE A 72 4.15 -11.19 -9.17
N ILE A 73 4.17 -12.25 -8.35
CA ILE A 73 2.97 -12.79 -7.70
C ILE A 73 2.36 -11.73 -6.78
N TYR A 74 3.18 -11.06 -5.96
CA TYR A 74 2.73 -10.00 -5.08
C TYR A 74 2.12 -8.81 -5.85
N VAL A 75 2.67 -8.43 -7.00
CA VAL A 75 2.09 -7.39 -7.88
C VAL A 75 0.68 -7.77 -8.30
N VAL A 76 0.49 -8.96 -8.89
CA VAL A 76 -0.82 -9.38 -9.42
C VAL A 76 -1.85 -9.51 -8.29
N VAL A 77 -1.47 -10.15 -7.18
CA VAL A 77 -2.38 -10.37 -6.06
C VAL A 77 -2.72 -9.04 -5.37
N SER A 78 -1.76 -8.13 -5.19
CA SER A 78 -2.03 -6.82 -4.58
C SER A 78 -2.92 -5.92 -5.46
N ALA A 79 -2.76 -5.96 -6.78
CA ALA A 79 -3.64 -5.26 -7.70
C ALA A 79 -5.09 -5.76 -7.56
N TRP A 80 -5.28 -7.09 -7.55
CA TRP A 80 -6.60 -7.69 -7.48
C TRP A 80 -7.26 -7.49 -6.11
N VAL A 81 -6.54 -7.75 -5.02
CA VAL A 81 -7.02 -7.60 -3.64
C VAL A 81 -7.31 -6.14 -3.31
N GLY A 82 -6.44 -5.21 -3.73
CA GLY A 82 -6.66 -3.79 -3.52
C GLY A 82 -7.91 -3.27 -4.24
N ALA A 83 -8.10 -3.68 -5.50
CA ALA A 83 -9.27 -3.29 -6.29
C ALA A 83 -10.57 -3.86 -5.73
N VAL A 84 -10.66 -5.18 -5.52
CA VAL A 84 -11.90 -5.84 -5.08
C VAL A 84 -12.18 -5.58 -3.60
N GLY A 85 -11.14 -5.59 -2.76
CA GLY A 85 -11.27 -5.41 -1.32
C GLY A 85 -11.81 -4.03 -0.95
N GLY A 86 -11.42 -2.98 -1.67
CA GLY A 86 -11.88 -1.61 -1.42
C GLY A 86 -13.36 -1.39 -1.71
N LEU A 87 -13.94 -2.11 -2.69
CA LEU A 87 -15.33 -1.93 -3.12
C LEU A 87 -16.36 -2.37 -2.07
N THR A 88 -15.96 -3.24 -1.14
CA THR A 88 -16.87 -3.81 -0.14
C THR A 88 -16.86 -3.07 1.20
N GLN A 89 -16.00 -2.05 1.36
CA GLN A 89 -15.82 -1.36 2.63
C GLN A 89 -16.66 -0.08 2.72
N SER A 90 -17.22 0.19 3.90
CA SER A 90 -17.96 1.42 4.20
C SER A 90 -17.15 2.47 4.97
N SER A 91 -16.09 2.07 5.68
CA SER A 91 -15.18 3.01 6.35
C SER A 91 -14.18 3.58 5.36
N LEU A 92 -14.04 4.91 5.34
CA LEU A 92 -13.13 5.63 4.46
C LEU A 92 -11.68 5.25 4.72
N ARG A 93 -11.35 4.99 5.99
CA ARG A 93 -10.03 4.51 6.41
C ARG A 93 -9.67 3.18 5.76
N LYS A 94 -10.58 2.19 5.74
CA LYS A 94 -10.33 0.91 5.06
C LYS A 94 -10.31 1.04 3.54
N ILE A 95 -11.15 1.91 2.95
CA ILE A 95 -11.09 2.19 1.52
C ILE A 95 -9.69 2.70 1.12
N ILE A 96 -9.13 3.64 1.90
CA ILE A 96 -7.78 4.16 1.69
C ILE A 96 -6.70 3.08 1.91
N ALA A 97 -6.92 2.18 2.88
CA ALA A 97 -6.03 1.03 3.06
C ALA A 97 -6.00 0.14 1.81
N TYR A 98 -7.16 -0.22 1.25
CA TYR A 98 -7.23 -1.05 0.05
C TYR A 98 -6.71 -0.32 -1.21
N SER A 99 -6.96 0.98 -1.35
CA SER A 99 -6.36 1.75 -2.45
C SER A 99 -4.82 1.81 -2.31
N SER A 100 -4.28 1.88 -1.09
CA SER A 100 -2.83 1.78 -0.86
C SER A 100 -2.26 0.41 -1.27
N ILE A 101 -3.01 -0.68 -1.08
CA ILE A 101 -2.62 -2.02 -1.53
C ILE A 101 -2.61 -2.08 -3.07
N ALA A 102 -3.59 -1.46 -3.72
CA ALA A 102 -3.63 -1.36 -5.18
C ALA A 102 -2.46 -0.53 -5.73
N HIS A 103 -2.16 0.65 -5.16
CA HIS A 103 -1.01 1.47 -5.58
C HIS A 103 0.33 0.78 -5.31
N LEU A 104 0.41 -0.03 -4.26
CA LEU A 104 1.60 -0.81 -3.96
C LEU A 104 1.91 -1.81 -5.09
N SER A 105 0.91 -2.39 -5.76
CA SER A 105 1.14 -3.22 -6.94
C SER A 105 1.91 -2.49 -8.05
N TRP A 106 1.57 -1.23 -8.30
CA TRP A 106 2.21 -0.40 -9.31
C TRP A 106 3.61 0.09 -8.89
N VAL A 107 3.80 0.42 -7.60
CA VAL A 107 5.14 0.70 -7.07
C VAL A 107 6.05 -0.52 -7.26
N LEU A 108 5.57 -1.70 -6.90
CA LEU A 108 6.32 -2.95 -7.06
C LEU A 108 6.58 -3.30 -8.53
N ALA A 109 5.60 -3.11 -9.42
CA ALA A 109 5.78 -3.34 -10.86
C ALA A 109 6.80 -2.38 -11.47
N THR A 110 6.75 -1.10 -11.11
CA THR A 110 7.70 -0.08 -11.60
C THR A 110 9.10 -0.31 -11.05
N MET A 111 9.25 -0.84 -9.82
CA MET A 111 10.56 -1.24 -9.26
C MET A 111 11.22 -2.33 -10.10
N MET A 112 10.43 -3.29 -10.61
CA MET A 112 10.93 -4.36 -11.46
C MET A 112 11.33 -3.85 -12.86
N ALA A 113 10.72 -2.76 -13.33
CA ALA A 113 10.95 -2.20 -14.66
C ALA A 113 12.14 -1.22 -14.70
N SER A 114 12.22 -0.28 -13.75
CA SER A 114 13.33 0.69 -13.71
C SER A 114 13.57 1.28 -12.32
N SER A 115 14.81 1.70 -12.07
CA SER A 115 15.22 2.26 -10.77
C SER A 115 14.60 3.63 -10.44
N TRP A 116 14.25 4.42 -11.45
CA TRP A 116 13.69 5.77 -11.23
C TRP A 116 12.17 5.81 -11.24
N ALA A 117 11.51 4.94 -12.01
CA ALA A 117 10.05 5.00 -12.16
C ALA A 117 9.31 4.75 -10.84
N TRP A 118 9.79 3.83 -10.01
CA TRP A 118 9.11 3.53 -8.75
C TRP A 118 9.15 4.69 -7.74
N LEU A 119 10.27 5.42 -7.72
CA LEU A 119 10.41 6.58 -6.84
C LEU A 119 9.46 7.69 -7.26
N MET A 120 9.39 7.97 -8.56
CA MET A 120 8.45 8.95 -9.12
C MET A 120 7.00 8.55 -8.86
N TYR A 121 6.65 7.28 -9.06
CA TYR A 121 5.31 6.78 -8.78
C TYR A 121 4.98 6.91 -7.29
N PHE A 122 5.90 6.53 -6.39
CA PHE A 122 5.68 6.60 -4.95
C PHE A 122 5.51 8.04 -4.46
N ILE A 123 6.28 9.00 -4.99
CA ILE A 123 6.11 10.43 -4.66
C ILE A 123 4.73 10.93 -5.10
N ALA A 124 4.29 10.59 -6.31
CA ALA A 124 2.96 10.95 -6.79
C ALA A 124 1.85 10.34 -5.91
N TYR A 125 1.98 9.06 -5.56
CA TYR A 125 1.08 8.38 -4.64
C TYR A 125 1.03 9.06 -3.26
N ALA A 126 2.19 9.38 -2.68
CA ALA A 126 2.29 10.02 -1.38
C ALA A 126 1.64 11.42 -1.38
N PHE A 127 1.80 12.18 -2.46
CA PHE A 127 1.20 13.50 -2.61
C PHE A 127 -0.33 13.44 -2.66
N VAL A 128 -0.89 12.55 -3.50
CA VAL A 128 -2.35 12.34 -3.59
C VAL A 128 -2.91 11.84 -2.26
N LEU A 129 -2.22 10.91 -1.61
CA LEU A 129 -2.67 10.39 -0.32
C LEU A 129 -2.64 11.46 0.79
N ALA A 130 -1.58 12.27 0.85
CA ALA A 130 -1.44 13.31 1.86
C ALA A 130 -2.56 14.35 1.75
N THR A 131 -2.83 14.84 0.53
CA THR A 131 -3.92 15.80 0.29
C THR A 131 -5.28 15.23 0.68
N LEU A 132 -5.56 13.97 0.32
CA LEU A 132 -6.79 13.29 0.66
C LEU A 132 -6.97 13.12 2.18
N VAL A 133 -5.92 12.69 2.89
CA VAL A 133 -5.99 12.49 4.34
C VAL A 133 -6.16 13.81 5.09
N VAL A 134 -5.51 14.90 4.64
CA VAL A 134 -5.71 16.23 5.21
C VAL A 134 -7.17 16.67 5.07
N LEU A 135 -7.77 16.49 3.90
CA LEU A 135 -9.17 16.85 3.66
C LEU A 135 -10.14 16.04 4.54
N LEU A 136 -9.91 14.74 4.67
CA LEU A 136 -10.73 13.87 5.54
C LEU A 136 -10.55 14.17 7.02
N SER A 137 -9.33 14.55 7.43
CA SER A 137 -9.07 14.98 8.81
C SER A 137 -9.80 16.28 9.15
N TYR A 138 -9.78 17.26 8.25
CA TYR A 138 -10.45 18.55 8.47
C TYR A 138 -11.98 18.42 8.54
N SER A 139 -12.55 17.46 7.79
CA SER A 139 -13.99 17.21 7.73
C SER A 139 -14.48 16.16 8.73
N GLU A 140 -13.57 15.54 9.52
CA GLU A 140 -13.86 14.48 10.48
C GLU A 140 -14.67 13.29 9.90
N MET A 141 -14.55 13.04 8.60
CA MET A 141 -15.37 12.04 7.91
C MET A 141 -14.75 10.66 7.96
N SER A 142 -15.39 9.73 8.70
CA SER A 142 -14.89 8.35 8.88
C SER A 142 -15.60 7.28 8.04
N THR A 143 -16.84 7.53 7.58
CA THR A 143 -17.65 6.57 6.82
C THR A 143 -18.27 7.20 5.57
N LEU A 144 -18.63 6.35 4.60
CA LEU A 144 -19.33 6.78 3.37
C LEU A 144 -20.67 7.48 3.66
N THR A 145 -21.36 7.13 4.75
CA THR A 145 -22.64 7.74 5.08
C THR A 145 -22.50 9.25 5.34
N HIS A 146 -21.44 9.68 6.03
CA HIS A 146 -21.16 11.10 6.29
C HIS A 146 -20.98 11.90 4.99
N VAL A 147 -20.35 11.30 3.97
CA VAL A 147 -20.17 11.92 2.65
C VAL A 147 -21.53 12.13 1.98
N THR A 148 -22.39 11.12 2.01
CA THR A 148 -23.71 11.17 1.34
C THR A 148 -24.71 12.09 2.04
N THR A 149 -24.63 12.25 3.37
CA THR A 149 -25.51 13.15 4.13
C THR A 149 -25.20 14.62 3.84
N MET A 150 -23.92 14.98 3.67
CA MET A 150 -23.53 16.33 3.25
C MET A 150 -24.15 16.67 1.89
N ASN A 151 -24.10 15.74 0.93
CA ASN A 151 -24.67 15.96 -0.38
C ASN A 151 -26.18 16.29 -0.30
N LYS A 152 -26.92 15.59 0.56
CA LYS A 152 -28.35 15.86 0.76
C LYS A 152 -28.62 17.24 1.37
N SER A 153 -27.80 17.72 2.30
CA SER A 153 -27.97 19.08 2.86
C SER A 153 -27.66 20.20 1.87
N TYR A 154 -26.78 19.96 0.88
CA TYR A 154 -26.53 20.95 -0.18
C TYR A 154 -27.67 21.01 -1.21
N PHE A 155 -28.38 19.90 -1.45
CA PHE A 155 -29.49 19.83 -2.40
C PHE A 155 -30.87 20.07 -1.77
N SER A 156 -30.96 20.25 -0.45
CA SER A 156 -32.22 20.56 0.25
C SER A 156 -32.50 22.06 0.41
N PHE A 157 -31.99 22.89 -0.51
CA PHE A 157 -32.38 24.30 -0.65
C PHE A 157 -33.43 24.44 -1.75
#